data_AF-A0A962NJK3-F1
#
_entry.id   AF-A0A962NJK3-F1
#
_cell.length_a   1.000
_cell.length_b   1.000
_cell.length_c   1.000
_cell.angle_alpha   90.00
_cell.angle_beta   90.00
_cell.angle_gamma   90.00
#
_symmetry.space_group_name_H-M   'P 1'
#
loop_
_entity.id
_entity.type
_entity.pdbx_description
1 polymer ?
#
loop_
_entity_poly.entity_id
_entity_poly.type
_entity_poly.pdbx_seq_one_letter_code
_entity_poly.pdbx_strand_id
1 'polypeptide(L)'
;MTRKPVQITDVTLRDAHQSLIATRLRTEDMLPICEKMDQAGFWSLEVWGGATFDACVRFLKEDPWARLRQLREALPNSRLQMLLRGQNLLGYRHYADDVVEAFIHRSADNGIDVFRIFDALNDLRNLETAMKAVKAAGKHAQGTICYTTSPVHTADLFVQQAKDLIS
;
A
#
# COMPACT_ATOMS: atom_id res chain seq x y z
N MET A 1 18.14 -19.56 -18.56
CA MET A 1 17.61 -18.42 -17.78
C MET A 1 18.70 -17.95 -16.83
N THR A 2 19.14 -16.70 -16.92
CA THR A 2 20.03 -16.10 -15.90
C THR A 2 19.31 -16.08 -14.55
N ARG A 3 19.92 -16.61 -13.48
CA ARG A 3 19.34 -16.58 -12.13
C ARG A 3 19.16 -15.12 -11.70
N LYS A 4 17.92 -14.63 -11.68
CA LYS A 4 17.55 -13.35 -11.10
C LYS A 4 17.22 -13.58 -9.62
N PRO A 5 17.82 -12.83 -8.67
CA PRO A 5 17.50 -12.97 -7.26
C PRO A 5 16.04 -12.60 -6.99
N VAL A 6 15.40 -13.31 -6.06
CA VAL A 6 14.05 -12.99 -5.59
C VAL A 6 14.10 -11.73 -4.75
N GLN A 7 13.16 -10.83 -4.99
CA GLN A 7 13.01 -9.57 -4.27
C GLN A 7 11.98 -9.73 -3.13
N ILE A 8 12.26 -9.15 -1.97
CA ILE A 8 11.46 -9.32 -0.76
C ILE A 8 10.83 -7.99 -0.34
N THR A 9 9.55 -8.01 0.01
CA THR A 9 8.85 -6.90 0.67
C THR A 9 8.62 -7.26 2.13
N ASP A 10 9.09 -6.43 3.05
CA ASP A 10 8.78 -6.59 4.46
C ASP A 10 7.47 -5.88 4.81
N VAL A 11 6.66 -6.50 5.67
CA VAL A 11 5.34 -6.01 6.08
C VAL A 11 5.23 -5.74 7.59
N THR A 12 6.36 -5.75 8.29
CA THR A 12 6.42 -5.65 9.76
C THR A 12 5.78 -4.35 10.26
N LEU A 13 6.00 -3.24 9.54
CA LEU A 13 5.52 -1.91 9.92
C LEU A 13 4.07 -1.62 9.50
N ARG A 14 3.39 -2.56 8.84
CA ARG A 14 1.98 -2.43 8.42
C ARG A 14 1.17 -3.69 8.69
N ASP A 15 1.27 -4.70 7.83
CA ASP A 15 0.36 -5.85 7.85
C ASP A 15 0.61 -6.81 9.01
N ALA A 16 1.88 -6.95 9.44
CA ALA A 16 2.21 -7.88 10.53
C ALA A 16 1.52 -7.47 11.83
N HIS A 17 1.67 -6.22 12.26
CA HIS A 17 1.03 -5.74 13.48
C HIS A 17 -0.48 -5.50 13.32
N GLN A 18 -0.96 -5.19 12.11
CA GLN A 18 -2.39 -5.18 11.80
C GLN A 18 -3.01 -6.57 12.03
N SER A 19 -2.32 -7.63 11.59
CA SER A 19 -2.80 -9.02 11.67
C SER A 19 -2.63 -9.63 13.07
N LEU A 20 -1.55 -9.29 13.78
CA LEU A 20 -1.18 -9.95 15.03
C LEU A 20 -1.58 -9.18 16.29
N ILE A 21 -1.54 -7.85 16.24
CA ILE A 21 -1.77 -6.99 17.42
C ILE A 21 -2.76 -5.85 17.11
N ALA A 22 -3.75 -6.12 16.28
CA ALA A 22 -4.88 -5.23 16.00
C ALA A 22 -4.47 -3.79 15.61
N THR A 23 -3.38 -3.66 14.86
CA THR A 23 -2.85 -2.38 14.34
C THR A 23 -2.39 -1.41 15.43
N ARG A 24 -1.91 -1.91 16.57
CA ARG A 24 -1.57 -1.09 17.75
C ARG A 24 -0.10 -0.72 17.90
N LEU A 25 0.74 -1.01 16.91
CA LEU A 25 2.14 -0.58 16.92
C LEU A 25 2.24 0.95 16.79
N ARG A 26 2.91 1.59 17.76
CA ARG A 26 3.11 3.05 17.82
C ARG A 26 4.29 3.47 16.99
N THR A 27 4.31 4.73 16.54
CA THR A 27 5.43 5.25 15.75
C THR A 27 6.74 5.20 16.55
N GLU A 28 6.70 5.50 17.85
CA GLU A 28 7.88 5.47 18.73
C GLU A 28 8.54 4.09 18.83
N ASP A 29 7.77 3.01 18.69
CA ASP A 29 8.27 1.63 18.69
C ASP A 29 8.82 1.19 17.32
N MET A 30 8.39 1.87 16.23
CA MET A 30 8.86 1.59 14.87
C MET A 30 10.21 2.24 14.57
N LEU A 31 10.39 3.49 14.97
CA LEU A 31 11.56 4.29 14.58
C LEU A 31 12.92 3.69 14.97
N PRO A 32 13.11 3.08 16.16
CA PRO A 32 14.41 2.56 16.58
C PRO A 32 14.98 1.45 15.70
N ILE A 33 14.14 0.73 14.93
CA ILE A 33 14.59 -0.36 14.06
C ILE A 33 14.76 0.08 12.59
N CYS A 34 14.27 1.27 12.22
CA CYS A 34 14.19 1.70 10.83
C CYS A 34 15.56 1.73 10.12
N GLU A 35 16.61 2.25 10.75
CA GLU A 35 17.94 2.29 10.14
C GLU A 35 18.43 0.91 9.69
N LYS A 36 18.23 -0.12 10.52
CA LYS A 36 18.61 -1.50 10.19
C LYS A 36 17.75 -2.09 9.07
N MET A 37 16.45 -1.77 9.06
CA MET A 37 15.54 -2.20 7.99
C MET A 37 15.91 -1.56 6.66
N ASP A 38 16.32 -0.29 6.66
CA ASP A 38 16.72 0.44 5.45
C ASP A 38 17.99 -0.15 4.81
N GLN A 39 18.89 -0.71 5.63
CA GLN A 39 20.12 -1.37 5.19
C GLN A 39 19.91 -2.84 4.78
N ALA A 40 18.75 -3.44 5.05
CA ALA A 40 18.50 -4.87 4.84
C ALA A 40 18.35 -5.27 3.36
N GLY A 41 18.19 -4.31 2.45
CA GLY A 41 18.09 -4.58 1.01
C GLY A 41 16.72 -5.09 0.54
N PHE A 42 15.65 -4.76 1.27
CA PHE A 42 14.28 -5.03 0.82
C PHE A 42 13.96 -4.29 -0.48
N TRP A 43 13.09 -4.89 -1.30
CA TRP A 43 12.57 -4.24 -2.49
C TRP A 43 11.68 -3.05 -2.14
N SER A 44 10.82 -3.25 -1.14
CA SER A 44 10.03 -2.21 -0.48
C SER A 44 9.74 -2.58 0.97
N LEU A 45 9.42 -1.56 1.78
CA LEU A 45 8.88 -1.71 3.11
C LEU A 45 7.42 -1.28 3.09
N GLU A 46 6.51 -2.16 3.47
CA GLU A 46 5.10 -1.78 3.60
C GLU A 46 4.87 -1.16 4.98
N VAL A 47 4.57 0.13 4.99
CA VAL A 47 4.61 0.95 6.21
C VAL A 47 3.34 1.77 6.45
N TRP A 48 2.42 1.82 5.47
CA TRP A 48 1.27 2.73 5.52
C TRP A 48 0.04 2.17 4.80
N GLY A 49 -1.09 2.85 4.95
CA GLY A 49 -2.36 2.40 4.39
C GLY A 49 -3.02 1.27 5.20
N GLY A 50 -3.97 0.56 4.60
CA GLY A 50 -4.80 -0.41 5.32
C GLY A 50 -5.51 0.22 6.53
N ALA A 51 -5.51 -0.48 7.67
CA ALA A 51 -6.14 0.00 8.90
C ALA A 51 -5.26 0.98 9.70
N THR A 52 -4.01 1.21 9.30
CA THR A 52 -3.08 2.05 10.08
C THR A 52 -3.54 3.50 10.16
N PHE A 53 -4.20 4.01 9.13
CA PHE A 53 -4.72 5.39 9.12
C PHE A 53 -5.85 5.58 10.16
N ASP A 54 -6.82 4.66 10.20
CA ASP A 54 -7.86 4.63 11.24
C ASP A 54 -7.23 4.47 12.63
N ALA A 55 -6.32 3.52 12.80
CA ALA A 55 -5.71 3.23 14.09
C ALA A 55 -4.91 4.42 14.67
N CYS A 56 -4.17 5.15 13.83
CA CYS A 56 -3.44 6.36 14.22
C CYS A 56 -4.40 7.37 14.87
N VAL A 57 -5.47 7.73 14.18
CA VAL A 57 -6.41 8.77 14.63
C VAL A 57 -7.26 8.27 15.80
N ARG A 58 -7.76 7.03 15.71
CA ARG A 58 -8.80 6.52 16.62
C ARG A 58 -8.26 5.99 17.94
N PHE A 59 -7.11 5.31 17.92
CA PHE A 59 -6.60 4.58 19.09
C PHE A 59 -5.26 5.09 19.60
N LEU A 60 -4.37 5.49 18.70
CA LEU A 60 -3.00 5.85 19.06
C LEU A 60 -2.84 7.35 19.37
N LYS A 61 -3.81 8.17 18.93
CA LYS A 61 -3.77 9.64 19.00
C LYS A 61 -2.57 10.21 18.25
N GLU A 62 -2.28 9.63 17.09
CA GLU A 62 -1.19 10.01 16.20
C GLU A 62 -1.76 10.59 14.89
N ASP A 63 -1.05 11.55 14.29
CA ASP A 63 -1.33 11.99 12.93
C ASP A 63 -0.71 10.98 11.94
N PRO A 64 -1.52 10.28 11.11
CA PRO A 64 -1.02 9.31 10.15
C PRO A 64 -0.07 9.93 9.11
N TRP A 65 -0.20 11.21 8.80
CA TRP A 65 0.71 11.92 7.89
C TRP A 65 2.04 12.25 8.56
N ALA A 66 2.02 12.59 9.86
CA ALA A 66 3.25 12.77 10.63
C ALA A 66 4.03 11.46 10.74
N ARG A 67 3.35 10.34 11.02
CA ARG A 67 3.94 8.99 10.98
C ARG A 67 4.63 8.71 9.65
N LEU A 68 3.95 8.98 8.54
CA LEU A 68 4.52 8.77 7.20
C LEU A 68 5.80 9.59 6.99
N ARG A 69 5.80 10.88 7.35
CA ARG A 69 7.01 11.73 7.22
C ARG A 69 8.17 11.25 8.10
N GLN A 70 7.90 10.85 9.34
CA GLN A 70 8.93 10.32 10.24
C GLN A 70 9.51 9.00 9.72
N LEU A 71 8.67 8.11 9.18
CA LEU A 71 9.14 6.87 8.55
C LEU A 71 9.92 7.14 7.27
N ARG A 72 9.50 8.12 6.45
CA ARG A 72 10.23 8.53 5.25
C ARG A 72 11.63 9.03 5.58
N GLU A 73 11.75 9.85 6.63
CA GLU A 73 13.02 10.36 7.14
C GLU A 73 13.91 9.23 7.68
N ALA A 74 13.33 8.29 8.43
CA ALA A 74 14.07 7.18 9.03
C ALA A 74 14.43 6.04 8.05
N LEU A 75 13.80 5.99 6.87
CA LEU A 75 14.00 4.95 5.86
C LEU A 75 14.38 5.55 4.49
N PRO A 76 15.40 6.41 4.35
CA PRO A 76 15.58 7.24 3.16
C PRO A 76 15.93 6.46 1.89
N ASN A 77 16.48 5.24 1.99
CA ASN A 77 16.92 4.46 0.83
C ASN A 77 15.90 3.41 0.36
N SER A 78 14.89 3.12 1.19
CA SER A 78 13.86 2.13 0.91
C SER A 78 12.71 2.67 0.07
N ARG A 79 12.08 1.80 -0.73
CA ARG A 79 10.78 2.14 -1.32
C ARG A 79 9.71 1.98 -0.27
N LEU A 80 8.96 3.04 0.03
CA LEU A 80 7.83 2.93 0.95
C LEU A 80 6.58 2.47 0.19
N GLN A 81 6.00 1.37 0.66
CA GLN A 81 4.78 0.78 0.11
C GLN A 81 3.58 1.03 1.02
N MET A 82 2.42 1.23 0.40
CA MET A 82 1.14 1.23 1.09
C MET A 82 0.10 0.32 0.44
N LEU A 83 -0.89 -0.11 1.23
CA LEU A 83 -2.11 -0.75 0.76
C LEU A 83 -3.24 0.28 0.64
N LEU A 84 -3.83 0.41 -0.55
CA LEU A 84 -4.91 1.34 -0.87
C LEU A 84 -6.11 0.60 -1.49
N ARG A 85 -7.32 0.86 -0.99
CA ARG A 85 -8.53 0.19 -1.48
C ARG A 85 -9.23 1.00 -2.57
N GLY A 86 -8.61 1.10 -3.74
CA GLY A 86 -9.18 1.73 -4.94
C GLY A 86 -9.91 3.04 -4.66
N GLN A 87 -11.13 3.16 -5.20
CA GLN A 87 -12.02 4.30 -5.03
C GLN A 87 -12.48 4.57 -3.59
N ASN A 88 -12.31 3.61 -2.68
CA ASN A 88 -12.60 3.78 -1.26
C ASN A 88 -11.44 4.38 -0.47
N LEU A 89 -10.24 4.44 -1.06
CA LEU A 89 -9.02 4.87 -0.40
C LEU A 89 -8.76 4.07 0.88
N LEU A 90 -8.72 4.76 2.03
CA LEU A 90 -8.65 4.20 3.38
C LEU A 90 -9.94 4.44 4.17
N GLY A 91 -11.01 4.84 3.47
CA GLY A 91 -12.30 5.18 4.07
C GLY A 91 -13.37 4.11 3.90
N TYR A 92 -14.59 4.48 4.27
CA TYR A 92 -15.72 3.54 4.41
C TYR A 92 -16.69 3.52 3.23
N ARG A 93 -16.48 4.35 2.20
CA ARG A 93 -17.35 4.48 1.01
C ARG A 93 -16.53 4.85 -0.23
N HIS A 94 -17.14 4.82 -1.41
CA HIS A 94 -16.51 5.40 -2.61
C HIS A 94 -16.41 6.93 -2.46
N TYR A 95 -15.30 7.49 -2.91
CA TYR A 95 -15.09 8.93 -2.99
C TYR A 95 -15.12 9.39 -4.45
N ALA A 96 -15.36 10.68 -4.65
CA ALA A 96 -15.23 11.28 -5.97
C ALA A 96 -13.76 11.26 -6.43
N ASP A 97 -13.55 11.28 -7.74
CA ASP A 97 -12.21 11.11 -8.33
C ASP A 97 -11.21 12.17 -7.86
N ASP A 98 -11.66 13.41 -7.68
CA ASP A 98 -10.85 14.52 -7.16
C ASP A 98 -10.26 14.24 -5.76
N VAL A 99 -11.03 13.58 -4.89
CA VAL A 99 -10.55 13.16 -3.57
C VAL A 99 -9.54 12.02 -3.69
N VAL A 100 -9.75 11.09 -4.63
CA VAL A 100 -8.82 9.98 -4.88
C VAL A 100 -7.47 10.49 -5.39
N GLU A 101 -7.51 11.37 -6.39
CA GLU A 101 -6.34 12.04 -6.95
C GLU A 101 -5.59 12.84 -5.89
N ALA A 102 -6.31 13.69 -5.14
CA ALA A 102 -5.71 14.50 -4.09
C ALA A 102 -5.04 13.65 -3.00
N PHE A 103 -5.68 12.55 -2.58
CA PHE A 103 -5.10 11.64 -1.60
C PHE A 103 -3.79 11.03 -2.11
N ILE A 104 -3.78 10.52 -3.34
CA ILE A 104 -2.61 9.88 -3.94
C ILE A 104 -1.45 10.86 -4.12
N HIS A 105 -1.74 12.07 -4.62
CA HIS A 105 -0.72 13.11 -4.75
C HIS A 105 -0.12 13.45 -3.38
N ARG A 106 -0.94 13.62 -2.34
CA ARG A 106 -0.44 13.87 -0.99
C ARG A 106 0.35 12.71 -0.41
N SER A 107 -0.06 11.46 -0.64
CA SER A 107 0.71 10.28 -0.23
C SER A 107 2.07 10.21 -0.93
N ALA A 108 2.12 10.51 -2.23
CA ALA A 108 3.36 10.56 -2.99
C ALA A 108 4.30 11.69 -2.51
N ASP A 109 3.75 12.90 -2.30
CA ASP A 109 4.50 14.07 -1.78
C ASP A 109 5.12 13.79 -0.40
N ASN A 110 4.42 13.04 0.45
CA ASN A 110 4.91 12.68 1.79
C ASN A 110 5.82 11.44 1.79
N GLY A 111 6.04 10.82 0.62
CA GLY A 111 7.12 9.85 0.44
C GLY A 111 6.72 8.40 0.17
N ILE A 112 5.45 8.10 -0.12
CA ILE A 112 5.05 6.79 -0.65
C ILE A 112 5.58 6.62 -2.08
N ASP A 113 6.18 5.46 -2.33
CA ASP A 113 6.77 5.12 -3.63
C ASP A 113 5.97 4.04 -4.37
N VAL A 114 5.38 3.10 -3.63
CA VAL A 114 4.65 1.95 -4.17
C VAL A 114 3.23 1.93 -3.62
N PHE A 115 2.26 1.99 -4.53
CA PHE A 115 0.84 1.91 -4.20
C PHE A 115 0.32 0.56 -4.62
N ARG A 116 0.02 -0.31 -3.65
CA ARG A 116 -0.71 -1.55 -3.88
C ARG A 116 -2.21 -1.24 -3.84
N ILE A 117 -2.83 -1.25 -5.01
CA ILE A 117 -4.22 -0.84 -5.20
C ILE A 117 -5.07 -2.08 -5.44
N PHE A 118 -6.08 -2.30 -4.59
CA PHE A 118 -6.98 -3.45 -4.68
C PHE A 118 -8.45 -3.05 -4.55
N ASP A 119 -9.32 -3.94 -5.03
CA ASP A 119 -10.77 -3.89 -4.84
C ASP A 119 -11.21 -5.24 -4.27
N ALA A 120 -12.13 -5.23 -3.31
CA ALA A 120 -12.52 -6.45 -2.60
C ALA A 120 -13.27 -7.46 -3.49
N LEU A 121 -13.83 -7.01 -4.62
CA LEU A 121 -14.59 -7.81 -5.58
C LEU A 121 -13.81 -8.04 -6.89
N ASN A 122 -12.55 -7.60 -6.96
CA ASN A 122 -11.75 -7.55 -8.20
C ASN A 122 -12.42 -6.76 -9.34
N ASP A 123 -13.19 -5.72 -9.02
CA ASP A 123 -13.72 -4.80 -10.02
C ASP A 123 -12.65 -3.77 -10.41
N LEU A 124 -12.05 -3.97 -11.58
CA LEU A 124 -10.92 -3.16 -12.05
C LEU A 124 -11.28 -1.69 -12.28
N ARG A 125 -12.57 -1.37 -12.50
CA ARG A 125 -13.04 0.00 -12.66
C ARG A 125 -12.80 0.82 -11.39
N ASN A 126 -12.89 0.18 -10.22
CA ASN A 126 -12.63 0.83 -8.93
C ASN A 126 -11.14 1.13 -8.70
N LEU A 127 -10.24 0.63 -9.55
CA LEU A 127 -8.81 0.87 -9.48
C LEU A 127 -8.36 1.96 -10.46
N GLU A 128 -9.14 2.26 -11.49
CA GLU A 128 -8.70 3.04 -12.64
C GLU A 128 -8.22 4.45 -12.26
N THR A 129 -9.04 5.21 -11.53
CA THR A 129 -8.69 6.56 -11.06
C THR A 129 -7.42 6.53 -10.22
N ALA A 130 -7.33 5.60 -9.27
CA ALA A 130 -6.18 5.47 -8.39
C ALA A 130 -4.90 5.11 -9.17
N MET A 131 -4.98 4.13 -10.08
CA MET A 131 -3.85 3.71 -10.90
C MET A 131 -3.35 4.84 -11.81
N LYS A 132 -4.26 5.62 -12.42
CA LYS A 132 -3.92 6.79 -13.23
C LYS A 132 -3.23 7.87 -12.40
N ALA A 133 -3.77 8.22 -11.24
CA ALA A 133 -3.19 9.21 -10.34
C ALA A 133 -1.78 8.81 -9.85
N VAL A 134 -1.56 7.54 -9.51
CA VAL A 134 -0.24 7.04 -9.10
C VAL A 134 0.78 7.15 -10.23
N LYS A 135 0.40 6.76 -11.46
CA LYS A 135 1.25 6.90 -12.65
C LYS A 135 1.56 8.38 -12.94
N ALA A 136 0.57 9.27 -12.84
CA ALA A 136 0.74 10.71 -13.03
C ALA A 136 1.67 11.33 -11.97
N ALA A 137 1.66 10.80 -10.74
CA ALA A 137 2.58 11.20 -9.68
C ALA A 137 4.01 10.61 -9.84
N GLY A 138 4.29 9.85 -10.90
CA GLY A 138 5.59 9.23 -11.14
C GLY A 138 5.96 8.12 -10.16
N LYS A 139 4.95 7.50 -9.53
CA LYS A 139 5.13 6.44 -8.52
C LYS A 139 4.76 5.06 -9.09
N HIS A 140 5.07 4.00 -8.35
CA HIS A 140 4.80 2.63 -8.78
C HIS A 140 3.37 2.22 -8.47
N ALA A 141 2.57 2.01 -9.52
CA ALA A 141 1.21 1.49 -9.42
C ALA A 141 1.20 -0.04 -9.49
N GLN A 142 0.86 -0.70 -8.39
CA GLN A 142 0.75 -2.16 -8.28
C GLN A 142 -0.74 -2.55 -8.21
N GLY A 143 -1.31 -2.92 -9.35
CA GLY A 143 -2.65 -3.50 -9.43
C GLY A 143 -2.71 -4.85 -8.71
N THR A 144 -3.79 -5.11 -7.98
CA THR A 144 -3.92 -6.29 -7.12
C THR A 144 -5.10 -7.14 -7.54
N ILE A 145 -4.90 -8.46 -7.53
CA ILE A 145 -5.95 -9.46 -7.68
C ILE A 145 -6.10 -10.15 -6.32
N CYS A 146 -7.27 -10.02 -5.72
CA CYS A 146 -7.65 -10.75 -4.51
C CYS A 146 -7.99 -12.20 -4.88
N TYR A 147 -7.14 -13.12 -4.45
CA TYR A 147 -7.33 -14.55 -4.68
C TYR A 147 -8.50 -15.10 -3.83
N THR A 148 -9.27 -16.01 -4.42
CA THR A 148 -10.32 -16.78 -3.73
C THR A 148 -10.58 -18.09 -4.47
N THR A 149 -11.26 -19.02 -3.81
CA THR A 149 -11.68 -20.31 -4.37
C THR A 149 -13.20 -20.36 -4.48
N SER A 150 -13.72 -20.56 -5.69
CA SER A 150 -15.16 -20.74 -5.93
C SER A 150 -15.39 -21.40 -7.31
N PRO A 151 -16.62 -21.85 -7.65
CA PRO A 151 -16.92 -22.43 -8.96
C PRO A 151 -16.61 -21.52 -10.16
N VAL A 152 -16.53 -20.20 -9.96
CA VAL A 152 -16.30 -19.22 -11.04
C VAL A 152 -14.88 -18.64 -11.07
N HIS A 153 -14.05 -18.95 -10.06
CA HIS A 153 -12.68 -18.42 -9.98
C HIS A 153 -11.68 -19.45 -10.52
N THR A 154 -11.26 -19.25 -11.77
CA THR A 154 -10.35 -20.13 -12.50
C THR A 154 -9.00 -19.47 -12.77
N ALA A 155 -7.98 -20.26 -13.13
CA ALA A 155 -6.70 -19.71 -13.56
C ALA A 155 -6.85 -18.77 -14.77
N ASP A 156 -7.71 -19.12 -15.72
CA ASP A 156 -7.98 -18.29 -16.90
C ASP A 156 -8.60 -16.94 -16.53
N LEU A 157 -9.50 -16.91 -15.54
CA LEU A 157 -10.06 -15.66 -15.02
C LEU A 157 -8.95 -14.78 -14.42
N PHE A 158 -8.09 -15.34 -13.58
CA PHE A 158 -6.98 -14.57 -12.98
C PHE A 158 -5.98 -14.08 -14.03
N VAL A 159 -5.70 -14.88 -15.06
CA VAL A 159 -4.88 -14.46 -16.21
C VAL A 159 -5.53 -13.31 -16.98
N GLN A 160 -6.85 -13.36 -17.17
CA GLN A 160 -7.58 -12.27 -17.84
C GLN A 160 -7.53 -10.98 -17.01
N GLN A 161 -7.83 -11.06 -15.70
CA GLN A 161 -7.72 -9.91 -14.80
C GLN A 161 -6.31 -9.30 -14.79
N ALA A 162 -5.27 -10.14 -14.87
CA ALA A 162 -3.90 -9.66 -14.96
C ALA A 162 -3.61 -8.92 -16.26
N LYS A 163 -4.19 -9.36 -17.39
CA LYS A 163 -4.09 -8.66 -18.69
C LYS A 163 -4.82 -7.32 -18.66
N ASP A 164 -6.00 -7.28 -18.06
CA ASP A 164 -6.82 -6.07 -17.96
C ASP A 164 -6.19 -5.02 -17.01
N LEU A 165 -5.38 -5.45 -16.03
CA LEU A 165 -4.62 -4.55 -15.16
C LEU A 165 -3.42 -3.87 -15.84
N ILE A 166 -2.89 -4.47 -16.91
CA ILE A 166 -1.70 -3.96 -17.62
C ILE A 166 -2.04 -3.22 -18.92
N SER A 167 -3.26 -3.40 -19.45
CA SER A 167 -3.78 -2.65 -20.61
C SER A 167 -4.07 -1.20 -20.27
#